data_AF-A0ABD4TES9-F1
#
_entry.id   AF-A0ABD4TES9-F1
#
_cell.length_a   1.000
_cell.length_b   1.000
_cell.length_c   1.000
_cell.angle_alpha   90.00
_cell.angle_beta   90.00
_cell.angle_gamma   90.00
#
_symmetry.space_group_name_H-M   'P 1'
#
loop_
_entity.id
_entity.type
_entity.pdbx_description
1 polymer ?
#
loop_
_entity_poly.entity_id
_entity_poly.type
_entity_poly.pdbx_seq_one_letter_code
_entity_poly.pdbx_strand_id
1 'polypeptide(L)' 'MDEEKIRKAFEAYGITDEITCPQAFEISEKYSIPKMDIARYCNQREPRIKIRGCQLGCFR' A
#
# COMPACT_ATOMS: atom_id res chain seq x y z
N MET A 1 5.43 4.74 12.78
CA MET A 1 5.12 4.08 11.50
C MET A 1 6.13 2.97 11.32
N ASP A 2 5.69 1.72 11.42
CA ASP A 2 6.59 0.56 11.36
C ASP A 2 6.84 0.14 9.91
N GLU A 3 7.85 0.76 9.28
CA GLU A 3 8.20 0.51 7.88
C GLU A 3 8.52 -0.96 7.59
N GLU A 4 9.13 -1.67 8.55
CA GLU A 4 9.45 -3.09 8.42
C GLU A 4 8.18 -3.94 8.28
N LYS A 5 7.12 -3.58 9.01
CA LYS A 5 5.82 -4.28 8.95
C LYS A 5 5.17 -4.09 7.59
N ILE A 6 5.23 -2.88 7.04
CA ILE A 6 4.70 -2.56 5.71
C ILE A 6 5.51 -3.28 4.63
N ARG A 7 6.84 -3.30 4.73
CA ARG A 7 7.72 -4.01 3.79
C ARG A 7 7.39 -5.50 3.73
N LYS A 8 7.28 -6.17 4.89
CA LYS A 8 6.92 -7.59 4.95
C LYS A 8 5.55 -7.87 4.35
N ALA A 9 4.58 -6.98 4.58
CA ALA A 9 3.26 -7.09 3.96
C ALA A 9 3.33 -6.95 2.43
N PHE A 10 4.12 -6.01 1.91
CA PHE A 10 4.30 -5.81 0.48
C PHE A 10 4.99 -7.02 -0.18
N GLU A 11 6.02 -7.57 0.47
CA GLU A 11 6.69 -8.80 0.00
C GLU A 11 5.75 -10.01 -0.04
N ALA A 12 4.86 -10.15 0.97
CA ALA A 12 3.86 -11.21 0.98
C ALA A 12 2.84 -11.12 -0.17
N TYR A 13 2.59 -9.91 -0.68
CA TYR A 13 1.72 -9.67 -1.83
C TYR A 13 2.48 -9.59 -3.16
N GLY A 14 3.81 -9.76 -3.16
CA GLY A 14 4.63 -9.63 -4.36
C GLY A 14 4.69 -8.22 -4.94
N ILE A 15 4.53 -7.19 -4.09
CA ILE A 15 4.48 -5.79 -4.50
C ILE A 15 5.89 -5.22 -4.53
N THR A 16 6.33 -4.81 -5.72
CA THR A 16 7.67 -4.26 -5.97
C THR A 16 7.64 -2.76 -6.19
N ASP A 17 6.88 -2.33 -7.20
CA ASP A 17 6.93 -0.99 -7.78
C ASP A 17 5.53 -0.40 -8.02
N GLU A 18 4.48 -1.23 -8.03
CA GLU A 18 3.10 -0.79 -8.11
C GLU A 18 2.14 -1.60 -7.23
N ILE A 19 1.12 -0.91 -6.72
CA ILE A 19 0.07 -1.47 -5.87
C ILE A 19 -1.30 -0.93 -6.30
N THR A 20 -2.34 -1.73 -6.14
CA THR A 20 -3.73 -1.27 -6.35
C THR A 20 -4.41 -0.85 -5.06
N CYS A 21 -5.40 0.05 -5.12
CA CYS A 21 -6.18 0.43 -3.93
C CYS A 21 -6.80 -0.78 -3.19
N PRO A 22 -7.41 -1.78 -3.86
CA PRO A 22 -7.89 -2.98 -3.19
C PRO A 22 -6.79 -3.73 -2.43
N GLN A 23 -5.61 -3.92 -3.03
CA GLN A 23 -4.47 -4.55 -2.34
C GLN A 23 -4.02 -3.74 -1.13
N ALA A 24 -3.96 -2.41 -1.23
CA ALA A 24 -3.61 -1.55 -0.10
C ALA A 24 -4.63 -1.65 1.05
N PHE A 25 -5.92 -1.81 0.73
CA PHE A 25 -6.98 -2.00 1.72
C PHE A 25 -6.90 -3.38 2.37
N GLU A 26 -6.66 -4.43 1.58
CA GLU A 26 -6.48 -5.79 2.07
C GLU A 26 -5.25 -5.89 3.00
N ILE A 27 -4.14 -5.24 2.64
CA ILE A 27 -2.96 -5.13 3.50
C ILE A 27 -3.28 -4.38 4.79
N SER A 28 -4.04 -3.28 4.69
CA SER A 28 -4.46 -2.50 5.86
C SER A 28 -5.24 -3.35 6.86
N GLU A 29 -6.20 -4.14 6.38
CA GLU A 29 -7.06 -4.99 7.20
C GLU A 29 -6.30 -6.22 7.73
N LYS A 30 -5.57 -6.91 6.86
CA LYS A 30 -4.86 -8.16 7.20
C LYS A 30 -3.74 -7.95 8.22
N TYR A 31 -3.03 -6.83 8.13
CA TYR A 31 -1.90 -6.54 9.01
C TYR A 31 -2.22 -5.48 10.07
N SER A 32 -3.47 -4.99 10.14
CA SER A 32 -3.87 -3.87 11.00
C SER A 32 -2.91 -2.68 10.87
N ILE A 33 -2.65 -2.28 9.63
CA ILE A 33 -1.79 -1.12 9.30
C ILE A 33 -2.69 0.02 8.83
N PRO A 34 -2.57 1.25 9.36
CA PRO A 34 -3.34 2.38 8.88
C PRO A 34 -3.13 2.63 7.38
N LYS A 35 -4.22 2.87 6.63
CA LYS A 35 -4.16 3.17 5.18
C LYS A 35 -3.27 4.38 4.89
N MET A 36 -3.27 5.36 5.79
CA MET A 36 -2.39 6.54 5.71
C MET A 36 -0.92 6.18 5.79
N ASP A 37 -0.54 5.20 6.62
CA ASP A 37 0.84 4.72 6.70
C ASP A 37 1.21 3.99 5.40
N ILE A 38 0.33 3.16 4.84
CA ILE A 38 0.58 2.50 3.55
C ILE A 38 0.77 3.53 2.43
N ALA A 39 -0.09 4.54 2.35
CA ALA A 39 0.01 5.61 1.36
C ALA A 39 1.30 6.44 1.56
N ARG A 40 1.65 6.75 2.80
CA ARG A 40 2.89 7.45 3.14
C ARG A 40 4.12 6.63 2.73
N TYR A 41 4.10 5.32 2.98
CA TYR A 41 5.17 4.40 2.60
C TYR A 41 5.38 4.39 1.09
N CYS A 42 4.30 4.29 0.32
CA CYS A 42 4.36 4.30 -1.15
C CYS A 42 4.98 5.61 -1.69
N ASN A 43 4.69 6.75 -1.04
CA ASN A 43 5.18 8.07 -1.44
C ASN A 43 6.61 8.37 -0.98
N GLN A 44 7.04 7.85 0.17
CA GLN A 44 8.33 8.16 0.80
C GLN A 44 9.46 7.20 0.39
N ARG A 45 9.13 5.99 -0.06
CA ARG A 45 10.14 5.02 -0.49
C ARG A 45 10.75 5.38 -1.84
N GLU A 46 12.01 5.00 -2.04
CA GLU A 46 12.72 5.12 -3.31
C GLU A 46 13.21 3.73 -3.76
N PRO A 47 12.85 3.23 -4.96
CA PRO A 47 11.92 3.84 -5.91
C PRO A 47 10.48 3.93 -5.36
N ARG A 48 9.74 4.96 -5.80
CA ARG A 48 8.35 5.20 -5.38
C ARG A 48 7.44 4.09 -5.87
N ILE A 49 6.56 3.64 -4.99
CA ILE A 49 5.55 2.64 -5.34
C ILE A 49 4.34 3.36 -5.92
N LYS A 50 4.00 3.07 -7.18
CA LYS A 50 2.90 3.71 -7.89
C LYS A 50 1.58 3.06 -7.50
N ILE A 51 0.64 3.87 -7.04
CA ILE A 51 -0.73 3.39 -6.79
C ILE A 51 -1.51 3.41 -8.12
N ARG A 52 -1.94 2.25 -8.59
CA ARG A 52 -2.75 2.07 -9.82
C ARG A 52 -4.18 1.69 -9.46
N GLY A 53 -5.15 1.96 -10.35
CA GLY A 53 -6.55 1.58 -10.11
C GLY A 53 -7.13 2.15 -8.81
N CYS A 54 -6.86 3.44 -8.54
CA CYS A 54 -7.27 4.08 -7.31
C CYS A 54 -8.80 4.21 -7.22
N GLN A 55 -9.41 3.66 -6.17
CA GLN A 55 -10.86 3.70 -5.96
C GLN A 55 -11.38 5.09 -5.58
N LEU A 56 -10.50 6.07 -5.30
CA LEU A 56 -10.89 7.47 -5.06
C LEU A 56 -11.47 8.14 -6.32
N GLY A 57 -11.33 7.55 -7.50
CA GLY A 57 -12.02 7.98 -8.73
C GLY A 57 -13.30 7.20 -9.03
N CYS A 58 -13.65 6.20 -8.21
CA CYS A 58 -14.82 5.34 -8.39
C CYS A 58 -15.98 5.78 -7.50
N PHE A 59 -16.23 7.10 -7.41
CA PHE A 59 -17.52 7.59 -6.95
C PHE A 59 -18.56 7.19 -8.01
N ARG A 60 -19.34 6.14 -7.72
CA ARG A 60 -20.62 5.87 -8.42
C ARG A 60 -21.71 6.70 -7.77
#